data_AF-B5HZF8-F1
#
_entry.id   AF-B5HZF8-F1
#
_cell.length_a   1.000
_cell.length_b   1.000
_cell.length_c   1.000
_cell.angle_alpha   90.00
_cell.angle_beta   90.00
_cell.angle_gamma   90.00
#
_symmetry.space_group_name_H-M   'P 1'
#
loop_
_entity.id
_entity.type
_entity.pdbx_description
1 polymer ?
#
loop_
_entity_poly.entity_id
_entity_poly.type
_entity_poly.pdbx_seq_one_letter_code
_entity_poly.pdbx_strand_id
1 'polypeptide(L)'
;MSWRERARSVEFRNRVRNTGQSPARRASPAYARPVLRITDARTGEPVDAVPARRGLTRVEAHVPGYGTSALRVLLVADLLARALEIGGTPVWALLTGDREQAELHAGAAALGIRPFEDRRDVGPGWGESQVVHVVGEGGAAPDGIRVAVAPVETPGLPEGADPAEVRLALLTPPRTTPAQLDEAALAEARGTLQRWRRAVAAWARQPSRPVPEKVRGRLRSAWEDDLDVPEVLRVLRWVEESDLPEGARFETYAYADRLLGLELTRDLGSPA
;
A
#
# COMPACT_ATOMS: atom_id res chain seq x y z
N MET A 1 -44.34 -71.34 -43.99
CA MET A 1 -44.74 -70.93 -42.61
C MET A 1 -44.25 -69.51 -42.40
N SER A 2 -44.94 -68.55 -41.81
CA SER A 2 -46.31 -68.40 -41.33
C SER A 2 -46.39 -66.93 -40.86
N TRP A 3 -47.34 -66.18 -41.41
CA TRP A 3 -48.24 -65.25 -40.71
C TRP A 3 -47.75 -64.36 -39.55
N ARG A 4 -48.14 -63.08 -39.69
CA ARG A 4 -48.79 -62.21 -38.66
C ARG A 4 -47.83 -61.63 -37.60
N GLU A 5 -47.96 -60.40 -37.11
CA GLU A 5 -48.99 -59.37 -37.19
C GLU A 5 -48.47 -58.12 -36.45
N ARG A 6 -49.10 -56.97 -36.72
CA ARG A 6 -49.68 -56.00 -35.75
C ARG A 6 -49.10 -55.98 -34.33
N ALA A 7 -49.08 -54.88 -33.58
CA ALA A 7 -49.45 -53.49 -33.66
C ALA A 7 -49.46 -53.02 -32.18
N ARG A 8 -49.51 -51.71 -31.95
CA ARG A 8 -50.09 -51.04 -30.76
C ARG A 8 -49.37 -51.29 -29.41
N SER A 9 -48.78 -50.25 -28.84
CA SER A 9 -49.44 -49.27 -27.96
C SER A 9 -49.79 -49.87 -26.60
N VAL A 10 -49.17 -49.35 -25.54
CA VAL A 10 -49.83 -48.62 -24.43
C VAL A 10 -48.84 -48.43 -23.28
N GLU A 11 -48.93 -47.23 -22.72
CA GLU A 11 -48.28 -46.63 -21.56
C GLU A 11 -48.06 -47.54 -20.33
N PHE A 12 -46.92 -47.32 -19.67
CA PHE A 12 -46.83 -47.36 -18.21
C PHE A 12 -45.91 -46.23 -17.71
N ARG A 13 -46.46 -45.36 -16.84
CA ARG A 13 -45.71 -44.48 -15.91
C ARG A 13 -44.88 -45.39 -14.98
N ASN A 14 -43.70 -45.05 -14.44
CA ASN A 14 -43.32 -43.79 -13.81
C ASN A 14 -41.80 -43.82 -13.43
N ARG A 15 -41.17 -42.63 -13.40
CA ARG A 15 -39.91 -42.24 -12.74
C ARG A 15 -38.58 -42.90 -13.18
N VAL A 16 -37.62 -42.06 -13.59
CA VAL A 16 -36.38 -41.73 -12.81
C VAL A 16 -35.50 -40.74 -13.60
N ARG A 17 -35.14 -39.65 -12.90
CA ARG A 17 -33.95 -38.78 -13.00
C ARG A 17 -33.57 -38.14 -14.35
N ASN A 18 -33.91 -36.85 -14.39
CA ASN A 18 -33.41 -35.81 -15.28
C ASN A 18 -31.87 -35.72 -15.19
N THR A 19 -31.16 -36.07 -16.27
CA THR A 19 -29.74 -35.75 -16.49
C THR A 19 -29.61 -35.19 -17.89
N GLY A 20 -29.04 -33.99 -18.00
CA GLY A 20 -28.93 -33.26 -19.25
C GLY A 20 -28.57 -31.81 -18.98
N GLN A 21 -27.38 -31.62 -18.42
CA GLN A 21 -26.79 -30.33 -18.07
C GLN A 21 -26.84 -29.35 -19.25
N SER A 22 -27.47 -28.20 -19.00
CA SER A 22 -27.31 -26.97 -19.78
C SER A 22 -25.84 -26.56 -19.86
N PRO A 23 -25.39 -25.96 -20.97
CA PRO A 23 -24.01 -25.51 -21.09
C PRO A 23 -23.78 -24.38 -20.07
N ALA A 24 -22.92 -24.65 -19.09
CA ALA A 24 -22.45 -23.64 -18.16
C ALA A 24 -21.79 -22.52 -18.97
N ARG A 25 -22.39 -21.32 -18.92
CA ARG A 25 -21.73 -20.08 -19.32
C ARG A 25 -20.36 -20.06 -18.66
N ARG A 26 -19.30 -19.91 -19.46
CA ARG A 26 -17.95 -19.66 -18.93
C ARG A 26 -18.07 -18.52 -17.93
N ALA A 27 -17.71 -18.79 -16.68
CA ALA A 27 -17.57 -17.74 -15.69
C ALA A 27 -16.54 -16.73 -16.24
N SER A 28 -16.95 -15.47 -16.37
CA SER A 28 -16.03 -14.36 -16.58
C SER A 28 -14.95 -14.40 -15.48
N PRO A 29 -13.68 -14.08 -15.77
CA PRO A 29 -12.63 -14.02 -14.76
C PRO A 29 -12.84 -12.75 -13.91
N ALA A 30 -13.81 -12.81 -13.01
CA ALA A 30 -14.01 -11.79 -12.00
C ALA A 30 -12.92 -11.97 -10.93
N TYR A 31 -12.07 -10.95 -10.79
CA TYR A 31 -11.00 -10.79 -9.81
C TYR A 31 -9.77 -11.69 -9.98
N ALA A 32 -9.00 -11.46 -11.05
CA ALA A 32 -7.55 -11.52 -10.88
C ALA A 32 -7.20 -10.41 -9.88
N ARG A 33 -6.98 -10.81 -8.62
CA ARG A 33 -6.67 -9.88 -7.53
C ARG A 33 -5.47 -9.03 -7.95
N PRO A 34 -5.53 -7.70 -7.87
CA PRO A 34 -4.30 -6.94 -7.96
C PRO A 34 -3.45 -7.34 -6.73
N VAL A 35 -2.33 -7.98 -7.04
CA VAL A 35 -1.25 -8.30 -6.12
C VAL A 35 -0.36 -7.07 -6.11
N LEU A 36 0.15 -6.67 -4.95
CA LEU A 36 1.12 -5.57 -4.87
C LEU A 36 2.34 -5.94 -5.73
N ARG A 37 2.59 -5.16 -6.79
CA ARG A 37 3.74 -5.31 -7.66
C ARG A 37 4.74 -4.21 -7.36
N ILE A 38 6.02 -4.56 -7.39
CA ILE A 38 7.12 -3.63 -7.21
C ILE A 38 8.12 -3.83 -8.35
N THR A 39 8.69 -2.74 -8.85
CA THR A 39 9.78 -2.80 -9.82
C THR A 39 11.06 -3.27 -9.12
N ASP A 40 11.53 -4.49 -9.42
CA ASP A 40 12.80 -5.01 -8.89
C ASP A 40 13.96 -4.18 -9.44
N ALA A 41 14.62 -3.40 -8.59
CA ALA A 41 15.73 -2.53 -8.99
C ALA A 41 16.90 -3.29 -9.61
N ARG A 42 17.02 -4.60 -9.39
CA ARG A 42 18.05 -5.44 -10.02
C ARG A 42 17.78 -5.71 -11.50
N THR A 43 16.51 -5.86 -11.89
CA THR A 43 16.12 -6.28 -13.25
C THR A 43 15.37 -5.21 -14.02
N GLY A 44 14.78 -4.23 -13.33
CA GLY A 44 13.84 -3.26 -13.91
C GLY A 44 12.45 -3.85 -14.18
N GLU A 45 12.21 -5.12 -13.83
CA GLU A 45 10.95 -5.80 -14.12
C GLU A 45 9.98 -5.73 -12.93
N PRO A 46 8.66 -5.62 -13.17
CA PRO A 46 7.67 -5.69 -12.11
C PRO A 46 7.58 -7.12 -11.56
N VAL A 47 7.63 -7.26 -10.23
CA VAL A 47 7.51 -8.54 -9.52
C VAL A 47 6.47 -8.46 -8.41
N ASP A 48 5.81 -9.57 -8.11
CA ASP A 48 4.84 -9.64 -7.01
C ASP A 48 5.56 -9.57 -5.65
N ALA A 49 5.25 -8.55 -4.86
CA ALA A 49 5.78 -8.39 -3.51
C ALA A 49 5.08 -9.28 -2.47
N VAL A 50 4.00 -9.96 -2.86
CA VAL A 50 3.29 -10.95 -2.04
C VAL A 50 3.82 -12.35 -2.33
N PRO A 51 4.02 -13.22 -1.32
CA PRO A 51 4.49 -14.58 -1.52
C PRO A 51 3.49 -15.42 -2.32
N ALA A 52 4.01 -16.31 -3.17
CA ALA A 52 3.21 -17.23 -3.99
C ALA A 52 2.35 -18.20 -3.15
N ARG A 53 2.70 -18.42 -1.89
CA ARG A 53 1.93 -19.21 -0.90
C ARG A 53 1.56 -18.29 0.25
N ARG A 54 0.44 -18.57 0.94
CA ARG A 54 0.07 -17.83 2.15
C ARG A 54 1.23 -17.92 3.15
N GLY A 55 1.91 -16.79 3.37
CA GLY A 55 3.12 -16.73 4.16
C GLY A 55 3.43 -15.29 4.58
N LEU A 56 4.36 -15.17 5.52
CA LEU A 56 4.90 -13.90 5.98
C LEU A 56 5.77 -13.27 4.87
N THR A 57 5.62 -11.97 4.65
CA THR A 57 6.58 -11.19 3.85
C THR A 57 7.54 -10.49 4.80
N ARG A 58 8.84 -10.70 4.60
CA ARG A 58 9.86 -9.95 5.32
C ARG A 58 10.21 -8.71 4.53
N VAL A 59 10.04 -7.54 5.13
CA VAL A 59 10.48 -6.26 4.56
C VAL A 59 11.71 -5.83 5.31
N GLU A 60 12.86 -5.78 4.64
CA GLU A 60 14.14 -5.46 5.27
C GLU A 60 14.69 -4.17 4.69
N ALA A 61 14.80 -3.14 5.54
CA ALA A 61 15.36 -1.84 5.17
C ALA A 61 16.86 -1.81 5.45
N HIS A 62 17.65 -1.40 4.46
CA HIS A 62 19.11 -1.34 4.55
C HIS A 62 19.57 0.11 4.51
N VAL A 63 20.18 0.57 5.61
CA VAL A 63 20.67 1.96 5.74
C VAL A 63 22.08 1.99 6.33
N PRO A 64 23.01 2.79 5.79
CA PRO A 64 24.38 2.84 6.29
C PRO A 64 24.53 3.64 7.60
N GLY A 65 23.52 4.42 8.00
CA GLY A 65 23.55 5.27 9.18
C GLY A 65 22.41 6.29 9.19
N TYR A 66 22.40 7.18 10.16
CA TYR A 66 21.35 8.19 10.31
C TYR A 66 21.48 9.31 9.25
N GLY A 67 20.34 9.73 8.70
CA GLY A 67 20.26 10.84 7.74
C GLY A 67 18.95 10.81 6.96
N THR A 68 18.62 11.91 6.27
CA THR A 68 17.32 12.07 5.59
C THR A 68 17.08 11.04 4.49
N SER A 69 18.14 10.66 3.75
CA SER A 69 18.05 9.56 2.77
C SER A 69 17.75 8.22 3.44
N ALA A 70 18.33 7.95 4.61
CA ALA A 70 18.02 6.75 5.39
C ALA A 70 16.57 6.77 5.91
N LEU A 71 16.10 7.92 6.40
CA LEU A 71 14.70 8.10 6.82
C LEU A 71 13.73 7.89 5.66
N ARG A 72 14.07 8.30 4.43
CA ARG A 72 13.26 8.02 3.24
C ARG A 72 13.23 6.52 2.90
N VAL A 73 14.35 5.81 3.05
CA VAL A 73 14.38 4.34 2.91
C VAL A 73 13.43 3.68 3.92
N LEU A 74 13.49 4.06 5.20
CA LEU A 74 12.60 3.55 6.24
C LEU A 74 11.13 3.88 5.95
N LEU A 75 10.85 5.09 5.44
CA LEU A 75 9.51 5.53 5.08
C LEU A 75 8.91 4.71 3.94
N VAL A 76 9.70 4.43 2.88
CA VAL A 76 9.27 3.56 1.78
C VAL A 76 9.07 2.11 2.26
N ALA A 77 9.91 1.62 3.17
CA ALA A 77 9.73 0.31 3.78
C ALA A 77 8.45 0.22 4.63
N ASP A 78 8.11 1.26 5.40
CA ASP A 78 6.86 1.36 6.15
C ASP A 78 5.65 1.40 5.21
N LEU A 79 5.72 2.17 4.12
CA LEU A 79 4.68 2.19 3.08
C LEU A 79 4.45 0.82 2.47
N LEU A 80 5.53 0.12 2.10
CA LEU A 80 5.47 -1.23 1.57
C LEU A 80 4.79 -2.18 2.58
N ALA A 81 5.20 -2.12 3.84
CA ALA A 81 4.61 -2.92 4.90
C ALA A 81 3.11 -2.63 5.08
N ARG A 82 2.71 -1.35 5.07
CA ARG A 82 1.30 -0.94 5.15
C ARG A 82 0.49 -1.41 3.94
N ALA A 83 1.03 -1.28 2.73
CA ALA A 83 0.37 -1.74 1.50
C ALA A 83 0.13 -3.26 1.54
N LEU A 84 1.13 -4.04 1.94
CA LEU A 84 1.03 -5.49 2.10
C LEU A 84 -0.05 -5.87 3.12
N GLU A 85 -0.07 -5.22 4.28
CA GLU A 85 -1.05 -5.47 5.34
C GLU A 85 -2.48 -5.05 4.96
N ILE A 86 -2.64 -3.93 4.25
CA ILE A 86 -3.93 -3.52 3.67
C ILE A 86 -4.43 -4.60 2.70
N GLY A 87 -3.52 -5.24 1.96
CA GLY A 87 -3.80 -6.40 1.12
C GLY A 87 -4.01 -7.72 1.87
N GLY A 88 -3.87 -7.74 3.20
CA GLY A 88 -4.04 -8.92 4.05
C GLY A 88 -2.81 -9.83 4.14
N THR A 89 -1.63 -9.35 3.73
CA THR A 89 -0.37 -10.07 3.83
C THR A 89 0.31 -9.72 5.15
N PRO A 90 0.59 -10.69 6.03
CA PRO A 90 1.34 -10.41 7.25
C PRO A 90 2.77 -10.00 6.91
N VAL A 91 3.30 -9.01 7.62
CA VAL A 91 4.63 -8.45 7.40
C VAL A 91 5.49 -8.54 8.65
N TRP A 92 6.77 -8.83 8.47
CA TRP A 92 7.80 -8.67 9.48
C TRP A 92 8.82 -7.65 8.99
N ALA A 93 8.88 -6.50 9.66
CA ALA A 93 9.67 -5.35 9.26
C ALA A 93 11.01 -5.35 10.03
N LEU A 94 12.12 -5.41 9.29
CA LEU A 94 13.47 -5.48 9.84
C LEU A 94 14.33 -4.29 9.41
N LEU A 95 15.17 -3.83 10.32
CA LEU A 95 16.18 -2.81 10.07
C LEU A 95 17.57 -3.44 10.07
N THR A 96 18.29 -3.25 8.96
CA THR A 96 19.71 -3.53 8.84
C THR A 96 20.44 -2.18 8.77
N GLY A 97 20.93 -1.72 9.93
CA GLY A 97 21.65 -0.47 10.09
C GLY A 97 23.05 -0.67 10.67
N ASP A 98 24.07 -0.05 10.06
CA ASP A 98 25.47 -0.21 10.47
C ASP A 98 25.82 0.56 11.76
N ARG A 99 25.24 1.76 11.91
CA ARG A 99 25.53 2.74 12.97
C ARG A 99 24.28 3.57 13.31
N GLU A 100 24.32 4.28 14.44
CA GLU A 100 23.30 5.28 14.85
C GLU A 100 21.86 4.71 14.95
N GLN A 101 21.70 3.49 15.48
CA GLN A 101 20.37 2.87 15.58
C GLN A 101 19.39 3.67 16.44
N ALA A 102 19.86 4.24 17.55
CA ALA A 102 18.99 5.00 18.44
C ALA A 102 18.44 6.24 17.72
N GLU A 103 19.28 6.95 16.98
CA GLU A 103 18.91 8.12 16.18
C GLU A 103 18.01 7.73 15.01
N LEU A 104 18.29 6.61 14.33
CA LEU A 104 17.43 6.06 13.28
C LEU A 104 16.02 5.74 13.79
N HIS A 105 15.91 5.01 14.90
CA HIS A 105 14.62 4.68 15.51
C HIS A 105 13.89 5.93 15.99
N ALA A 106 14.58 6.88 16.62
CA ALA A 106 14.00 8.13 17.08
C ALA A 106 13.48 9.00 15.91
N GLY A 107 14.30 9.16 14.86
CA GLY A 107 13.91 9.90 13.66
C GLY A 107 12.77 9.23 12.89
N ALA A 108 12.78 7.91 12.79
CA ALA A 108 11.69 7.15 12.17
C ALA A 108 10.38 7.31 12.96
N ALA A 109 10.45 7.17 14.28
CA ALA A 109 9.29 7.37 15.16
C ALA A 109 8.73 8.79 15.07
N ALA A 110 9.59 9.81 14.99
CA ALA A 110 9.17 11.20 14.77
C ALA A 110 8.35 11.34 13.48
N LEU A 111 8.75 10.67 12.40
CA LEU A 111 8.01 10.64 11.13
C LEU A 111 6.79 9.70 11.14
N GLY A 112 6.37 9.15 12.29
CA GLY A 112 5.22 8.23 12.38
C GLY A 112 5.45 6.88 11.68
N ILE A 113 6.71 6.50 11.45
CA ILE A 113 7.09 5.20 10.91
C ILE A 113 6.90 4.13 11.99
N ARG A 114 6.28 3.00 11.63
CA ARG A 114 6.10 1.88 12.58
C ARG A 114 7.45 1.25 12.92
N PRO A 115 7.64 0.77 14.16
CA PRO A 115 8.92 0.21 14.58
C PRO A 115 9.37 -0.97 13.70
N PHE A 116 10.68 -1.00 13.39
CA PHE A 116 11.35 -2.12 12.76
C PHE A 116 12.13 -2.88 13.83
N GLU A 117 12.19 -4.22 13.75
CA GLU A 117 13.08 -4.99 14.60
C GLU A 117 14.51 -4.95 14.04
N ASP A 118 15.51 -4.81 14.91
CA ASP A 118 16.90 -4.82 14.48
C ASP A 118 17.32 -6.21 14.01
N ARG A 119 17.83 -6.30 12.76
CA ARG A 119 18.18 -7.57 12.12
C ARG A 119 19.20 -8.39 12.92
N ARG A 120 20.06 -7.71 13.70
CA ARG A 120 21.12 -8.33 14.52
C ARG A 120 20.56 -9.02 15.77
N ASP A 121 19.38 -8.62 16.22
CA ASP A 121 18.75 -9.13 17.45
C ASP A 121 17.79 -10.29 17.17
N VAL A 122 17.56 -10.59 15.89
CA VAL A 122 16.67 -11.66 15.44
C VAL A 122 17.47 -12.84 14.86
N GLY A 123 17.06 -14.06 15.23
CA GLY A 123 17.69 -15.30 14.77
C GLY A 123 17.63 -15.53 13.25
N PRO A 124 18.24 -16.62 12.73
CA PRO A 124 18.09 -16.99 11.33
C PRO A 124 16.60 -17.17 11.04
N GLY A 125 16.05 -16.30 10.19
CA GLY A 125 14.62 -16.01 10.14
C GLY A 125 13.69 -17.21 9.96
N TRP A 126 12.39 -16.96 10.17
CA TRP A 126 11.33 -17.94 10.07
C TRP A 126 11.14 -18.46 8.63
N GLY A 127 11.77 -19.59 8.27
CA GLY A 127 11.47 -20.43 7.09
C GLY A 127 11.54 -19.74 5.71
N GLU A 128 10.85 -20.33 4.71
CA GLU A 128 10.70 -19.87 3.30
C GLU A 128 9.88 -18.57 3.18
N SER A 129 10.21 -17.55 3.96
CA SER A 129 9.58 -16.22 3.86
C SER A 129 10.12 -15.49 2.63
N GLN A 130 9.24 -14.93 1.80
CA GLN A 130 9.64 -14.00 0.75
C GLN A 130 10.25 -12.76 1.41
N VAL A 131 11.40 -12.32 0.89
CA VAL A 131 12.12 -11.15 1.40
C VAL A 131 12.10 -10.07 0.32
N VAL A 132 11.66 -8.87 0.72
CA VAL A 132 11.71 -7.67 -0.10
C VAL A 132 12.67 -6.70 0.58
N HIS A 133 13.76 -6.36 -0.11
CA HIS A 133 14.80 -5.50 0.41
C HIS A 133 14.56 -4.07 -0.04
N VAL A 134 14.49 -3.12 0.88
CA VAL A 134 14.40 -1.69 0.57
C VAL A 134 15.76 -1.07 0.80
N VAL A 135 16.34 -0.48 -0.23
CA VAL A 135 17.73 -0.03 -0.26
C VAL A 135 17.82 1.39 -0.83
N GLY A 136 18.78 2.18 -0.36
CA GLY A 136 19.15 3.42 -1.05
C GLY A 136 19.74 3.11 -2.43
N GLU A 137 19.50 3.98 -3.41
CA GLU A 137 20.15 3.90 -4.72
C GLU A 137 21.68 3.90 -4.58
N GLY A 138 22.35 2.95 -5.23
CA GLY A 138 23.80 2.74 -5.08
C GLY A 138 24.26 2.17 -3.72
N GLY A 139 23.31 1.80 -2.85
CA GLY A 139 23.58 1.23 -1.53
C GLY A 139 23.76 -0.29 -1.54
N ALA A 140 23.31 -0.95 -0.46
CA ALA A 140 23.42 -2.40 -0.30
C ALA A 140 22.77 -3.17 -1.46
N ALA A 141 23.38 -4.30 -1.84
CA ALA A 141 22.93 -5.15 -2.94
C ALA A 141 22.63 -6.59 -2.48
N PRO A 142 21.69 -6.79 -1.53
CA PRO A 142 21.32 -8.13 -1.06
C PRO A 142 20.65 -8.95 -2.17
N ASP A 143 20.81 -10.27 -2.17
CA ASP A 143 20.11 -11.13 -3.11
C ASP A 143 18.59 -11.12 -2.85
N GLY A 144 17.77 -11.18 -3.92
CA GLY A 144 16.31 -11.15 -3.83
C GLY A 144 15.68 -9.93 -4.49
N ILE A 145 14.40 -9.67 -4.18
CA ILE A 145 13.63 -8.54 -4.71
C ILE A 145 14.14 -7.24 -4.06
N ARG A 146 14.47 -6.24 -4.88
CA ARG A 146 15.00 -4.95 -4.40
C ARG A 146 14.08 -3.78 -4.75
N VAL A 147 13.84 -2.93 -3.77
CA VAL A 147 13.12 -1.66 -3.90
C VAL A 147 14.13 -0.55 -3.68
N ALA A 148 14.57 0.07 -4.78
CA ALA A 148 15.50 1.20 -4.70
C ALA A 148 14.79 2.50 -4.27
N VAL A 149 15.45 3.29 -3.44
CA VAL A 149 14.99 4.60 -3.00
C VAL A 149 16.04 5.63 -3.35
N ALA A 150 15.64 6.61 -4.16
CA ALA A 150 16.50 7.71 -4.59
C ALA A 150 16.84 8.62 -3.41
N PRO A 151 18.01 9.29 -3.45
CA PRO A 151 18.52 10.09 -2.34
C PRO A 151 17.63 11.30 -2.03
N VAL A 152 17.88 11.90 -0.87
CA VAL A 152 17.29 13.16 -0.44
C VAL A 152 18.37 14.22 -0.33
N GLU A 153 18.15 15.32 -1.02
CA GLU A 153 18.91 16.55 -0.88
C GLU A 153 18.20 17.43 0.16
N THR A 154 18.95 18.05 1.07
CA THR A 154 18.40 18.91 2.13
C THR A 154 18.97 20.32 2.05
N PRO A 155 18.78 21.08 0.95
CA PRO A 155 19.31 22.43 0.86
C PRO A 155 18.53 23.33 1.83
N GLY A 156 19.08 23.52 3.03
CA GLY A 156 18.49 24.41 4.04
C GLY A 156 17.25 23.86 4.73
N LEU A 157 17.22 22.56 5.05
CA LEU A 157 16.19 21.98 5.92
C LEU A 157 16.10 22.79 7.23
N PRO A 158 14.97 23.47 7.52
CA PRO A 158 14.82 24.23 8.76
C PRO A 158 14.93 23.33 9.99
N GLU A 159 15.64 23.80 11.01
CA GLU A 159 15.66 23.13 12.31
C GLU A 159 14.25 23.05 12.88
N GLY A 160 13.87 21.88 13.40
CA GLY A 160 12.56 21.67 14.02
C GLY A 160 11.39 21.64 13.04
N ALA A 161 11.61 21.34 11.76
CA ALA A 161 10.52 21.09 10.81
C ALA A 161 9.50 20.07 11.36
N ASP A 162 8.21 20.34 11.16
CA ASP A 162 7.15 19.45 11.64
C ASP A 162 7.30 18.06 10.98
N PRO A 163 7.36 16.97 11.76
CA PRO A 163 7.57 15.65 11.19
C PRO A 163 6.51 15.19 10.18
N ALA A 164 5.26 15.66 10.30
CA ALA A 164 4.22 15.35 9.33
C ALA A 164 4.47 16.07 8.00
N GLU A 165 4.98 17.31 8.04
CA GLU A 165 5.39 18.07 6.85
C GLU A 165 6.55 17.38 6.14
N VAL A 166 7.58 16.98 6.90
CA VAL A 166 8.72 16.20 6.37
C VAL A 166 8.23 14.89 5.75
N ARG A 167 7.36 14.15 6.44
CA ARG A 167 6.79 12.91 5.91
C ARG A 167 6.10 13.14 4.57
N LEU A 168 5.17 14.10 4.49
CA LEU A 168 4.46 14.37 3.23
C LEU A 168 5.41 14.83 2.12
N ALA A 169 6.40 15.68 2.44
CA ALA A 169 7.39 16.13 1.47
C ALA A 169 8.22 14.97 0.91
N LEU A 170 8.64 14.01 1.75
CA LEU A 170 9.37 12.81 1.31
C LEU A 170 8.52 11.82 0.51
N LEU A 171 7.21 11.80 0.73
CA LEU A 171 6.24 10.96 0.01
C LEU A 171 5.77 11.54 -1.32
N THR A 172 5.90 12.86 -1.50
CA THR A 172 5.38 13.56 -2.67
C THR A 172 6.10 13.17 -3.99
N PRO A 173 7.44 13.17 -4.07
CA PRO A 173 8.14 12.67 -5.25
C PRO A 173 8.11 11.14 -5.32
N PRO A 174 8.08 10.54 -6.52
CA PRO A 174 8.23 9.10 -6.69
C PRO A 174 9.47 8.58 -5.95
N ARG A 175 9.39 7.38 -5.36
CA ARG A 175 10.52 6.79 -4.60
C ARG A 175 11.83 6.68 -5.39
N THR A 176 11.73 6.61 -6.72
CA THR A 176 12.86 6.50 -7.67
C THR A 176 13.37 7.85 -8.17
N THR A 177 12.75 8.97 -7.76
CA THR A 177 13.21 10.32 -8.08
C THR A 177 13.86 10.95 -6.86
N PRO A 178 15.05 11.57 -6.97
CA PRO A 178 15.66 12.31 -5.86
C PRO A 178 14.67 13.32 -5.27
N ALA A 179 14.55 13.36 -3.96
CA ALA A 179 13.71 14.33 -3.27
C ALA A 179 14.53 15.53 -2.82
N GLN A 180 13.94 16.72 -2.88
CA GLN A 180 14.51 17.92 -2.28
C GLN A 180 13.65 18.29 -1.07
N LEU A 181 14.31 18.42 0.08
CA LEU A 181 13.70 18.82 1.33
C LEU A 181 14.20 20.22 1.68
N ASP A 182 13.60 21.21 1.04
CA ASP A 182 13.85 22.63 1.21
C ASP A 182 12.65 23.35 1.83
N GLU A 183 12.77 24.66 2.04
CA GLU A 183 11.70 25.47 2.62
C GLU A 183 10.41 25.44 1.77
N ALA A 184 10.54 25.41 0.45
CA ALA A 184 9.39 25.40 -0.47
C ALA A 184 8.61 24.08 -0.37
N ALA A 185 9.30 22.94 -0.41
CA ALA A 185 8.70 21.62 -0.27
C ALA A 185 7.98 21.47 1.08
N LEU A 186 8.57 21.97 2.16
CA LEU A 186 7.94 21.95 3.49
C LEU A 186 6.74 22.90 3.58
N ALA A 187 6.81 24.10 2.99
CA ALA A 187 5.69 25.03 2.95
C ALA A 187 4.50 24.46 2.15
N GLU A 188 4.76 23.78 1.03
CA GLU A 188 3.74 23.08 0.24
C GLU A 188 3.11 21.93 1.02
N ALA A 189 3.93 21.12 1.70
CA ALA A 189 3.47 20.04 2.56
C ALA A 189 2.59 20.57 3.70
N ARG A 190 3.03 21.63 4.39
CA ARG A 190 2.28 22.33 5.44
C ARG A 190 0.92 22.81 4.93
N GLY A 191 0.89 23.52 3.81
CA GLY A 191 -0.34 24.04 3.22
C GLY A 191 -1.32 22.92 2.87
N THR A 192 -0.81 21.80 2.35
CA THR A 192 -1.62 20.62 2.03
C THR A 192 -2.18 19.95 3.28
N LEU A 193 -1.35 19.69 4.29
CA LEU A 193 -1.81 19.06 5.53
C LEU A 193 -2.84 19.91 6.26
N GLN A 194 -2.63 21.21 6.37
CA GLN A 194 -3.59 22.11 7.01
C GLN A 194 -4.93 22.13 6.26
N ARG A 195 -4.89 22.18 4.93
CA ARG A 195 -6.10 22.14 4.10
C ARG A 195 -6.86 20.83 4.29
N TRP A 196 -6.15 19.70 4.21
CA TRP A 196 -6.74 18.37 4.36
C TRP A 196 -7.28 18.10 5.77
N ARG A 197 -6.54 18.45 6.83
CA ARG A 197 -7.03 18.27 8.22
C ARG A 197 -8.29 19.10 8.47
N ARG A 198 -8.36 20.34 7.98
CA ARG A 198 -9.59 21.16 8.05
C ARG A 198 -10.76 20.55 7.28
N ALA A 199 -10.51 20.04 6.06
CA ALA A 199 -11.54 19.40 5.25
C ALA A 199 -12.07 18.11 5.92
N VAL A 200 -11.17 17.25 6.40
CA VAL A 200 -11.51 16.02 7.14
C VAL A 200 -12.31 16.33 8.41
N ALA A 201 -11.90 17.34 9.19
CA ALA A 201 -12.64 17.77 10.38
C ALA A 201 -14.03 18.32 10.04
N ALA A 202 -14.20 18.96 8.88
CA ALA A 202 -15.51 19.41 8.41
C ALA A 202 -16.41 18.23 8.04
N TRP A 203 -15.90 17.29 7.24
CA TRP A 203 -16.66 16.13 6.77
C TRP A 203 -16.99 15.15 7.90
N ALA A 204 -16.16 15.04 8.93
CA ALA A 204 -16.38 14.19 10.09
C ALA A 204 -17.68 14.51 10.87
N ARG A 205 -18.27 15.69 10.67
CA ARG A 205 -19.55 16.08 11.28
C ARG A 205 -20.77 15.49 10.57
N GLN A 206 -20.59 14.90 9.40
CA GLN A 206 -21.67 14.28 8.64
C GLN A 206 -21.77 12.79 8.91
N PRO A 207 -22.94 12.16 8.64
CA PRO A 207 -23.07 10.72 8.69
C PRO A 207 -22.05 10.03 7.77
N SER A 208 -21.34 9.02 8.30
CA SER A 208 -20.39 8.22 7.53
C SER A 208 -21.06 7.56 6.31
N ARG A 209 -20.30 7.47 5.21
CA ARG A 209 -20.71 6.81 3.96
C ARG A 209 -19.54 6.00 3.43
N PRO A 210 -19.76 4.78 2.91
CA PRO A 210 -18.67 3.94 2.44
C PRO A 210 -17.88 4.61 1.31
N VAL A 211 -16.58 4.33 1.25
CA VAL A 211 -15.71 4.73 0.13
C VAL A 211 -16.29 4.18 -1.18
N PRO A 212 -16.58 5.02 -2.19
CA PRO A 212 -17.12 4.55 -3.46
C PRO A 212 -16.13 3.61 -4.16
N GLU A 213 -16.63 2.53 -4.75
CA GLU A 213 -15.79 1.47 -5.30
C GLU A 213 -14.82 1.97 -6.38
N LYS A 214 -15.24 2.93 -7.21
CA LYS A 214 -14.37 3.56 -8.20
C LYS A 214 -13.17 4.26 -7.57
N VAL A 215 -13.37 4.92 -6.43
CA VAL A 215 -12.31 5.64 -5.71
C VAL A 215 -11.38 4.64 -5.02
N ARG A 216 -11.96 3.65 -4.33
CA ARG A 216 -11.21 2.54 -3.73
C ARG A 216 -10.33 1.83 -4.76
N GLY A 217 -10.88 1.52 -5.93
CA GLY A 217 -10.18 0.87 -7.03
C GLY A 217 -9.00 1.71 -7.53
N ARG A 218 -9.19 3.02 -7.76
CA ARG A 218 -8.08 3.91 -8.18
C ARG A 218 -6.98 4.00 -7.14
N LEU A 219 -7.33 4.18 -5.87
CA LEU A 219 -6.36 4.21 -4.77
C LEU A 219 -5.57 2.91 -4.70
N ARG A 220 -6.27 1.76 -4.75
CA ARG A 220 -5.62 0.44 -4.76
C ARG A 220 -4.69 0.25 -5.94
N SER A 221 -5.16 0.53 -7.16
CA SER A 221 -4.33 0.41 -8.36
C SER A 221 -3.08 1.28 -8.28
N ALA A 222 -3.16 2.48 -7.71
CA ALA A 222 -2.02 3.36 -7.55
C ALA A 222 -0.93 2.74 -6.67
N TRP A 223 -1.24 2.35 -5.43
CA TRP A 223 -0.21 1.80 -4.55
C TRP A 223 0.15 0.34 -4.88
N GLU A 224 -0.74 -0.43 -5.51
CA GLU A 224 -0.45 -1.80 -5.97
C GLU A 224 0.44 -1.82 -7.20
N ASP A 225 0.55 -0.71 -7.93
CA ASP A 225 1.47 -0.51 -9.03
C ASP A 225 2.68 0.30 -8.57
N ASP A 226 3.67 -0.40 -8.03
CA ASP A 226 4.97 0.13 -7.64
C ASP A 226 4.99 1.21 -6.54
N LEU A 227 3.99 1.19 -5.66
CA LEU A 227 3.80 2.22 -4.62
C LEU A 227 3.71 3.63 -5.23
N ASP A 228 2.88 3.83 -6.26
CA ASP A 228 2.65 5.15 -6.88
C ASP A 228 1.87 6.08 -5.93
N VAL A 229 2.57 6.57 -4.90
CA VAL A 229 2.08 7.57 -3.95
C VAL A 229 1.71 8.89 -4.63
N PRO A 230 2.44 9.42 -5.63
CA PRO A 230 1.99 10.58 -6.40
C PRO A 230 0.57 10.43 -6.96
N GLU A 231 0.23 9.26 -7.53
CA GLU A 231 -1.13 8.98 -8.00
C GLU A 231 -2.13 8.90 -6.83
N VAL A 232 -1.76 8.30 -5.70
CA VAL A 232 -2.60 8.30 -4.48
C VAL A 232 -2.94 9.74 -4.05
N LEU A 233 -1.94 10.62 -3.98
CA LEU A 233 -2.12 12.04 -3.62
C LEU A 233 -2.98 12.77 -4.66
N ARG A 234 -2.83 12.44 -5.95
CA ARG A 234 -3.66 13.00 -7.03
C ARG A 234 -5.12 12.56 -6.91
N VAL A 235 -5.38 11.31 -6.53
CA VAL A 235 -6.74 10.81 -6.27
C VAL A 235 -7.36 11.54 -5.08
N LEU A 236 -6.61 11.76 -3.99
CA LEU A 236 -7.10 12.53 -2.84
C LEU A 236 -7.47 13.97 -3.21
N ARG A 237 -6.61 14.66 -3.98
CA ARG A 237 -6.93 16.01 -4.50
C ARG A 237 -8.20 16.02 -5.33
N TRP A 238 -8.40 15.03 -6.21
CA TRP A 238 -9.64 14.92 -6.98
C TRP A 238 -10.88 14.65 -6.10
N VAL A 239 -10.74 13.86 -5.03
CA VAL A 239 -11.83 13.61 -4.06
C VAL A 239 -12.19 14.88 -3.30
N GLU A 240 -11.19 15.67 -2.89
CA GLU A 240 -11.35 16.96 -2.23
C GLU A 240 -12.31 17.87 -3.01
N GLU A 241 -12.09 17.98 -4.31
CA GLU A 241 -12.80 18.85 -5.25
C GLU A 241 -14.09 18.24 -5.84
N SER A 242 -14.35 16.95 -5.59
CA SER A 242 -15.50 16.24 -6.15
C SER A 242 -16.84 16.71 -5.56
N ASP A 243 -17.96 16.19 -6.08
CA ASP A 243 -19.31 16.32 -5.48
C ASP A 243 -19.71 15.10 -4.64
N LEU A 244 -18.75 14.25 -4.24
CA LEU A 244 -19.04 13.09 -3.40
C LEU A 244 -19.66 13.53 -2.06
N PRO A 245 -20.56 12.73 -1.47
CA PRO A 245 -21.06 12.99 -0.13
C PRO A 245 -19.89 13.18 0.86
N GLU A 246 -19.98 14.17 1.74
CA GLU A 246 -18.91 14.50 2.69
C GLU A 246 -18.46 13.29 3.51
N GLY A 247 -19.41 12.49 4.03
CA GLY A 247 -19.09 11.25 4.74
C GLY A 247 -18.29 10.24 3.91
N ALA A 248 -18.44 10.23 2.58
CA ALA A 248 -17.66 9.38 1.69
C ALA A 248 -16.25 9.94 1.43
N ARG A 249 -16.10 11.27 1.38
CA ARG A 249 -14.78 11.92 1.31
C ARG A 249 -13.99 11.66 2.59
N PHE A 250 -14.64 11.79 3.75
CA PHE A 250 -14.06 11.45 5.05
C PHE A 250 -13.52 10.01 5.07
N GLU A 251 -14.36 9.01 4.77
CA GLU A 251 -13.95 7.60 4.76
C GLU A 251 -12.86 7.33 3.71
N THR A 252 -12.84 8.07 2.60
CA THR A 252 -11.79 7.94 1.58
C THR A 252 -10.44 8.41 2.12
N TYR A 253 -10.40 9.55 2.79
CA TYR A 253 -9.20 10.08 3.42
C TYR A 253 -8.72 9.18 4.54
N ALA A 254 -9.61 8.71 5.42
CA ALA A 254 -9.28 7.74 6.46
C ALA A 254 -8.74 6.42 5.88
N TYR A 255 -9.31 5.94 4.76
CA TYR A 255 -8.82 4.75 4.07
C TYR A 255 -7.41 4.93 3.50
N ALA A 256 -7.13 6.05 2.83
CA ALA A 256 -5.80 6.36 2.30
C ALA A 256 -4.76 6.60 3.41
N ASP A 257 -5.18 7.19 4.54
CA ASP A 257 -4.28 7.48 5.66
C ASP A 257 -3.72 6.23 6.34
N ARG A 258 -4.40 5.06 6.20
CA ARG A 258 -3.84 3.78 6.63
C ARG A 258 -2.55 3.42 5.90
N LEU A 259 -2.43 3.82 4.63
CA LEU A 259 -1.20 3.70 3.85
C LEU A 259 -0.26 4.86 4.18
N LEU A 260 -0.74 6.10 4.07
CA LEU A 260 0.13 7.28 4.08
C LEU A 260 0.67 7.61 5.48
N GLY A 261 -0.09 7.36 6.55
CA GLY A 261 0.31 7.65 7.93
C GLY A 261 0.53 9.15 8.21
N LEU A 262 -0.31 10.01 7.63
CA LEU A 262 -0.24 11.48 7.78
C LEU A 262 -1.05 11.99 8.99
N GLU A 263 -1.74 11.09 9.69
CA GLU A 263 -2.56 11.37 10.87
C GLU A 263 -3.62 12.44 10.58
N LEU A 264 -4.36 12.28 9.48
CA LEU A 264 -5.31 13.27 8.99
C LEU A 264 -6.53 13.43 9.91
N THR A 265 -6.76 12.46 10.78
CA THR A 265 -7.84 12.45 11.78
C THR A 265 -7.38 12.91 13.17
N ARG A 266 -6.11 13.32 13.35
CA ARG A 266 -5.53 13.64 14.67
C ARG A 266 -6.24 14.78 15.40
N ASP A 267 -6.77 15.75 14.65
CA ASP A 267 -7.43 16.93 15.22
C ASP A 267 -8.93 16.72 15.46
N LEU A 268 -9.46 15.51 15.22
CA LEU A 268 -10.87 15.22 15.48
C LEU A 268 -11.13 15.18 16.98
N GLY A 269 -11.89 16.17 17.46
CA GLY A 269 -12.28 16.27 18.88
C GLY A 269 -11.38 17.17 19.72
N SER A 270 -10.36 17.82 19.15
CA SER A 270 -9.64 18.89 19.84
C SER A 270 -10.54 20.13 19.96
N PRO A 271 -10.73 20.71 21.16
CA PRO A 271 -11.45 21.98 21.31
C PRO A 271 -10.68 23.07 20.54
N ALA A 272 -11.43 23.90 19.80
CA ALA A 272 -10.90 25.05 19.06
C ALA A 272 -10.40 26.15 20.00
#